data_AF-A0A563UBB6-F1
#
_entry.id   AF-A0A563UBB6-F1
#
_cell.length_a   1.000
_cell.length_b   1.000
_cell.length_c   1.000
_cell.angle_alpha   90.00
_cell.angle_beta   90.00
_cell.angle_gamma   90.00
#
_symmetry.space_group_name_H-M   'P 1'
#
loop_
_entity.id
_entity.type
_entity.pdbx_description
1 polymer ?
#
loop_
_entity_poly.entity_id
_entity_poly.type
_entity_poly.pdbx_seq_one_letter_code
_entity_poly.pdbx_strand_id
1 'polypeptide(L)'
;MELLEKQETEVSGVVKKYLSNKHGDVDAFEIQTDEKAIKINFPPHTAKTIKTNAVEGTFATVVYQSETKKDEPAGDKKAKLKLVSISGIPTGELVIKDLKPQKSADEPVTETLTLTEYELLKGKKGELTGIKHGNKLFHVHKEDQELSDIIKPGAELEITAVKRMDDGFVNEHNDEVFHIKKLSTNGLEYKSKK
;
A
#
# COMPACT_ATOMS: atom_id res chain seq x y z
N MET A 1 5.26 1.27 -35.22
CA MET A 1 4.89 1.60 -33.83
C MET A 1 5.63 0.61 -32.95
N GLU A 2 6.86 0.96 -32.58
CA GLU A 2 7.76 0.07 -31.84
C GLU A 2 7.27 -0.08 -30.39
N LEU A 3 6.94 -1.31 -30.01
CA LEU A 3 6.74 -1.70 -28.62
C LEU A 3 8.10 -1.57 -27.94
N LEU A 4 8.25 -0.66 -26.98
CA LEU A 4 9.35 -0.71 -26.03
C LEU A 4 9.27 -2.08 -25.33
N GLU A 5 10.18 -2.99 -25.67
CA GLU A 5 10.38 -4.24 -24.95
C GLU A 5 10.64 -3.88 -23.48
N LYS A 6 9.66 -4.19 -22.62
CA LYS A 6 9.84 -4.08 -21.18
C LYS A 6 10.82 -5.18 -20.80
N GLN A 7 12.06 -4.81 -20.53
CA GLN A 7 13.08 -5.77 -20.14
C GLN A 7 12.67 -6.43 -18.81
N GLU A 8 12.34 -7.71 -18.89
CA GLU A 8 12.10 -8.58 -17.76
C GLU A 8 13.45 -9.15 -17.30
N THR A 9 13.66 -9.18 -15.98
CA THR A 9 14.83 -9.78 -15.36
C THR A 9 14.39 -10.83 -14.38
N GLU A 10 15.01 -11.99 -14.44
CA GLU A 10 14.79 -13.10 -13.51
C GLU A 10 15.91 -13.14 -12.47
N VAL A 11 15.56 -13.32 -11.21
CA VAL A 11 16.50 -13.60 -10.13
C VAL A 11 15.95 -14.65 -9.19
N SER A 12 16.82 -15.44 -8.58
CA SER A 12 16.44 -16.43 -7.56
C SER A 12 17.12 -16.10 -6.23
N GLY A 13 16.45 -16.44 -5.14
CA GLY A 13 16.97 -16.16 -3.81
C GLY A 13 15.96 -16.43 -2.70
N VAL A 14 16.29 -16.01 -1.49
CA VAL A 14 15.44 -16.22 -0.30
C VAL A 14 14.63 -14.97 0.00
N VAL A 15 13.31 -15.10 0.13
CA VAL A 15 12.44 -14.02 0.59
C VAL A 15 12.81 -13.65 2.03
N LYS A 16 13.25 -12.42 2.26
CA LYS A 16 13.74 -11.97 3.58
C LYS A 16 12.68 -11.33 4.44
N LYS A 17 12.06 -10.27 3.92
CA LYS A 17 11.04 -9.52 4.65
C LYS A 17 10.07 -8.82 3.72
N TYR A 18 8.87 -8.60 4.21
CA TYR A 18 7.89 -7.74 3.59
C TYR A 18 8.06 -6.27 4.02
N LEU A 19 7.74 -5.36 3.12
CA LEU A 19 7.82 -3.92 3.30
C LEU A 19 6.49 -3.27 2.95
N SER A 20 6.19 -2.17 3.64
CA SER A 20 4.94 -1.44 3.47
C SER A 20 5.15 -0.06 2.86
N ASN A 21 4.10 0.43 2.23
CA ASN A 21 4.03 1.78 1.72
C ASN A 21 3.68 2.79 2.85
N LYS A 22 3.58 4.07 2.49
CA LYS A 22 3.28 5.16 3.43
C LYS A 22 1.88 5.12 4.06
N HIS A 23 1.03 4.19 3.62
CA HIS A 23 -0.32 3.95 4.12
C HIS A 23 -0.39 2.67 4.95
N GLY A 24 0.75 2.04 5.25
CA GLY A 24 0.84 0.82 6.05
C GLY A 24 0.49 -0.46 5.30
N ASP A 25 0.13 -0.37 4.01
CA ASP A 25 -0.16 -1.55 3.20
C ASP A 25 1.14 -2.16 2.68
N VAL A 26 1.27 -3.48 2.85
CA VAL A 26 2.37 -4.26 2.31
C VAL A 26 2.35 -4.19 0.78
N ASP A 27 3.43 -3.68 0.18
CA ASP A 27 3.53 -3.45 -1.27
C ASP A 27 4.87 -3.89 -1.87
N ALA A 28 5.74 -4.50 -1.07
CA ALA A 28 7.01 -5.01 -1.52
C ALA A 28 7.54 -6.13 -0.62
N PHE A 29 8.51 -6.89 -1.13
CA PHE A 29 9.38 -7.74 -0.33
C PHE A 29 10.83 -7.56 -0.77
N GLU A 30 11.77 -8.00 0.08
CA GLU A 30 13.17 -8.14 -0.27
C GLU A 30 13.51 -9.60 -0.56
N ILE A 31 14.16 -9.85 -1.69
CA ILE A 31 14.75 -11.15 -2.02
C ILE A 31 16.27 -11.05 -1.86
N GLN A 32 16.85 -11.95 -1.09
CA GLN A 32 18.31 -12.08 -0.95
C GLN A 32 18.82 -13.06 -2.00
N THR A 33 19.52 -12.54 -2.99
CA THR A 33 20.33 -13.35 -3.92
C THR A 33 21.70 -13.61 -3.32
N ASP A 34 22.54 -14.38 -4.00
CA ASP A 34 23.94 -14.60 -3.57
C ASP A 34 24.75 -13.30 -3.51
N GLU A 35 24.37 -12.30 -4.30
CA GLU A 35 25.10 -11.03 -4.40
C GLU A 35 24.56 -9.95 -3.46
N LYS A 36 23.23 -9.82 -3.32
CA LYS A 36 22.60 -8.71 -2.61
C LYS A 36 21.13 -8.93 -2.29
N ALA A 37 20.61 -8.11 -1.38
CA ALA A 37 19.17 -7.94 -1.18
C ALA A 37 18.59 -6.99 -2.24
N ILE A 38 17.51 -7.41 -2.89
CA ILE A 38 16.80 -6.65 -3.92
C ILE A 38 15.36 -6.42 -3.46
N LYS A 39 14.94 -5.15 -3.43
CA LYS A 39 13.55 -4.78 -3.16
C LYS A 39 12.70 -4.91 -4.43
N ILE A 40 11.68 -5.76 -4.37
CA ILE A 40 10.72 -5.98 -5.46
C ILE A 40 9.33 -5.50 -4.99
N ASN A 41 8.70 -4.61 -5.77
CA ASN A 41 7.40 -4.01 -5.46
C ASN A 41 6.28 -4.74 -6.21
N PHE A 42 5.11 -4.80 -5.61
CA PHE A 42 3.89 -5.38 -6.20
C PHE A 42 2.67 -4.54 -5.79
N PRO A 43 1.53 -4.68 -6.49
CA PRO A 43 0.31 -3.97 -6.11
C PRO A 43 -0.17 -4.41 -4.70
N PRO A 44 -0.57 -3.49 -3.80
CA PRO A 44 -0.93 -3.86 -2.42
C PRO A 44 -2.07 -4.86 -2.30
N HIS A 45 -3.00 -4.89 -3.27
CA HIS A 45 -4.12 -5.84 -3.30
C HIS A 45 -3.67 -7.29 -3.59
N THR A 46 -2.42 -7.52 -3.98
CA THR A 46 -1.87 -8.88 -4.18
C THR A 46 -1.12 -9.39 -2.94
N ALA A 47 -0.97 -8.55 -1.90
CA ALA A 47 -0.10 -8.83 -0.77
C ALA A 47 -0.46 -10.11 -0.02
N LYS A 48 -1.75 -10.36 0.23
CA LYS A 48 -2.24 -11.56 0.94
C LYS A 48 -1.88 -12.84 0.21
N THR A 49 -2.10 -12.87 -1.11
CA THR A 49 -1.75 -14.02 -1.97
C THR A 49 -0.25 -14.23 -1.99
N ILE A 50 0.53 -13.17 -2.16
CA ILE A 50 2.00 -13.29 -2.18
C ILE A 50 2.52 -13.77 -0.82
N LYS A 51 2.10 -13.15 0.29
CA LYS A 51 2.54 -13.54 1.66
C LYS A 51 2.19 -14.98 2.02
N THR A 52 1.03 -15.47 1.58
CA THR A 52 0.60 -16.85 1.83
C THR A 52 1.51 -17.87 1.12
N ASN A 53 1.98 -17.55 -0.10
CA ASN A 53 2.69 -18.52 -0.94
C ASN A 53 4.22 -18.34 -0.92
N ALA A 54 4.71 -17.11 -0.71
CA ALA A 54 6.11 -16.74 -0.67
C ALA A 54 6.49 -16.31 0.75
N VAL A 55 6.47 -17.26 1.68
CA VAL A 55 6.71 -16.98 3.10
C VAL A 55 8.16 -16.53 3.31
N GLU A 56 8.41 -15.65 4.28
CA GLU A 56 9.77 -15.27 4.67
C GLU A 56 10.61 -16.52 5.00
N GLY A 57 11.85 -16.57 4.52
CA GLY A 57 12.74 -17.72 4.61
C GLY A 57 12.60 -18.73 3.48
N THR A 58 11.60 -18.61 2.61
CA THR A 58 11.45 -19.51 1.44
C THR A 58 12.33 -19.07 0.28
N PHE A 59 12.84 -20.07 -0.46
CA PHE A 59 13.51 -19.83 -1.73
C PHE A 59 12.45 -19.60 -2.82
N ALA A 60 12.67 -18.62 -3.68
CA ALA A 60 11.78 -18.30 -4.79
C ALA A 60 12.59 -17.78 -5.99
N THR A 61 12.02 -17.96 -7.18
CA THR A 61 12.47 -17.30 -8.41
C THR A 61 11.46 -16.22 -8.75
N VAL A 62 11.94 -15.01 -9.03
CA VAL A 62 11.10 -13.84 -9.30
C VAL A 62 11.47 -13.22 -10.63
N VAL A 63 10.46 -12.91 -11.43
CA VAL A 63 10.60 -12.11 -12.64
C VAL A 63 10.11 -10.70 -12.33
N TYR A 64 10.93 -9.68 -12.63
CA TYR A 64 10.57 -8.28 -12.41
C TYR A 64 10.90 -7.40 -13.62
N GLN A 65 10.22 -6.26 -13.70
CA GLN A 65 10.47 -5.20 -14.68
C GLN A 65 10.99 -3.95 -13.98
N SER A 66 11.96 -3.28 -14.59
CA SER A 66 12.39 -1.95 -14.13
C SER A 66 11.45 -0.87 -14.67
N GLU A 67 10.71 -0.21 -13.78
CA GLU A 67 9.93 0.97 -14.11
C GLU A 67 10.77 2.24 -13.88
N THR A 68 11.32 2.79 -14.96
CA THR A 68 11.83 4.17 -15.01
C THR A 68 10.68 5.07 -15.46
N LYS A 69 10.24 6.01 -14.61
CA LYS A 69 9.21 6.98 -15.01
C LYS A 69 9.80 7.94 -16.05
N LYS A 70 9.17 8.04 -17.22
CA LYS A 70 9.60 8.88 -18.36
C LYS A 70 9.71 10.39 -18.06
N ASP A 71 9.09 10.87 -16.97
CA ASP A 71 8.99 12.30 -16.63
C ASP A 71 9.79 12.73 -15.39
N GLU A 72 10.62 11.86 -14.81
CA GLU A 72 11.48 12.29 -13.69
C GLU A 72 12.85 12.74 -14.20
N PRO A 73 13.30 13.98 -13.91
CA PRO A 73 14.63 14.44 -14.30
C PRO A 73 15.69 13.49 -13.74
N ALA A 74 16.72 13.23 -14.54
CA ALA A 74 17.83 12.35 -14.24
C ALA A 74 18.53 12.76 -12.92
N GLY A 75 18.07 12.19 -11.82
CA GLY A 75 18.57 12.47 -10.48
C GLY A 75 18.28 11.27 -9.58
N ASP A 76 19.23 10.35 -9.52
CA ASP A 76 19.54 9.42 -8.42
C ASP A 76 18.41 8.61 -7.72
N LYS A 77 17.20 8.55 -8.28
CA LYS A 77 16.16 7.66 -7.75
C LYS A 77 16.31 6.29 -8.40
N LYS A 78 16.77 5.31 -7.62
CA LYS A 78 16.78 3.88 -7.97
C LYS A 78 15.46 3.50 -8.64
N ALA A 79 15.54 2.88 -9.82
CA ALA A 79 14.37 2.44 -10.56
C ALA A 79 13.51 1.51 -9.68
N LYS A 80 12.18 1.64 -9.79
CA LYS A 80 11.27 0.75 -9.06
C LYS A 80 11.21 -0.57 -9.80
N LEU A 81 11.59 -1.65 -9.12
CA LEU A 81 11.46 -3.00 -9.66
C LEU A 81 10.06 -3.51 -9.34
N LYS A 82 9.30 -3.85 -10.38
CA LYS A 82 7.91 -4.32 -10.28
C LYS A 82 7.85 -5.81 -10.54
N LEU A 83 7.27 -6.57 -9.62
CA LEU A 83 7.06 -8.00 -9.73
C LEU A 83 6.12 -8.31 -10.91
N VAL A 84 6.54 -9.25 -11.75
CA VAL A 84 5.76 -9.82 -12.85
C VAL A 84 5.24 -11.20 -12.46
N SER A 85 6.13 -12.07 -11.98
CA SER A 85 5.77 -13.39 -11.49
C SER A 85 6.71 -13.87 -10.37
N ILE A 86 6.25 -14.85 -9.61
CA ILE A 86 7.02 -15.59 -8.61
C ILE A 86 6.77 -17.09 -8.79
N SER A 87 7.85 -17.86 -8.82
CA SER A 87 7.84 -19.32 -8.98
C SER A 87 8.79 -19.98 -7.98
N GLY A 88 8.83 -21.32 -7.96
CA GLY A 88 9.61 -22.08 -6.98
C GLY A 88 8.98 -22.07 -5.57
N ILE A 89 7.73 -21.62 -5.46
CA ILE A 89 6.91 -21.61 -4.25
C ILE A 89 5.99 -22.85 -4.21
N PRO A 90 5.44 -23.24 -3.05
CA PRO A 90 4.65 -24.47 -2.91
C PRO A 90 3.45 -24.60 -3.87
N THR A 91 2.87 -23.47 -4.29
CA THR A 91 1.74 -23.43 -5.23
C THR A 91 2.14 -23.39 -6.71
N GLY A 92 3.44 -23.48 -7.02
CA GLY A 92 3.95 -23.40 -8.39
C GLY A 92 4.33 -21.97 -8.80
N GLU A 93 3.68 -21.44 -9.83
CA GLU A 93 3.91 -20.09 -10.35
C GLU A 93 2.71 -19.18 -10.06
N LEU A 94 2.98 -17.95 -9.64
CA LEU A 94 1.99 -16.87 -9.52
C LEU A 94 2.36 -15.73 -10.45
N VAL A 95 1.42 -15.36 -11.31
CA VAL A 95 1.56 -14.24 -12.25
C VAL A 95 0.78 -13.04 -11.71
N ILE A 96 1.49 -11.95 -11.39
CA ILE A 96 0.94 -10.83 -10.61
C ILE A 96 -0.14 -10.05 -11.37
N LYS A 97 -0.02 -9.93 -12.70
CA LYS A 97 -1.02 -9.26 -13.55
C LYS A 97 -2.40 -9.94 -13.53
N ASP A 98 -2.44 -11.22 -13.20
CA ASP A 98 -3.68 -12.01 -13.17
C ASP A 98 -4.40 -11.88 -11.80
N LEU A 99 -3.68 -11.44 -10.78
CA LEU A 99 -4.23 -11.11 -9.46
C LEU A 99 -4.88 -9.72 -9.51
N LYS A 100 -6.13 -9.65 -9.97
CA LYS A 100 -6.93 -8.42 -9.94
C LYS A 100 -7.48 -8.14 -8.54
N PRO A 101 -7.73 -6.87 -8.16
CA PRO A 101 -8.41 -6.54 -6.92
C PRO A 101 -9.78 -7.23 -6.87
N GLN A 102 -10.03 -8.00 -5.82
CA GLN A 102 -11.34 -8.61 -5.57
C GLN A 102 -12.13 -7.68 -4.66
N LYS A 103 -13.26 -7.16 -5.15
CA LYS A 103 -14.20 -6.44 -4.31
C LYS A 103 -14.86 -7.44 -3.36
N SER A 104 -15.10 -7.04 -2.11
CA SER A 104 -15.93 -7.85 -1.23
C SER A 104 -17.33 -8.00 -1.81
N ALA A 105 -17.96 -9.15 -1.53
CA ALA A 105 -19.37 -9.37 -1.80
C ALA A 105 -20.27 -8.64 -0.78
N ASP A 106 -19.71 -8.25 0.37
CA ASP A 106 -20.42 -7.52 1.42
C ASP A 106 -20.67 -6.06 1.04
N GLU A 107 -21.78 -5.52 1.55
CA GLU A 107 -22.08 -4.10 1.43
C GLU A 107 -21.05 -3.22 2.16
N PRO A 108 -20.72 -2.04 1.63
CA PRO A 108 -19.76 -1.14 2.25
C PRO A 108 -20.25 -0.70 3.64
N VAL A 109 -19.47 -1.04 4.66
CA VAL A 109 -19.76 -0.63 6.05
C VAL A 109 -19.31 0.82 6.24
N THR A 110 -20.28 1.72 6.45
CA THR A 110 -20.01 3.13 6.78
C THR A 110 -20.11 3.32 8.28
N GLU A 111 -19.08 3.92 8.88
CA GLU A 111 -19.02 4.24 10.30
C GLU A 111 -18.84 5.76 10.47
N THR A 112 -19.53 6.32 11.47
CA THR A 112 -19.27 7.69 11.95
C THR A 112 -18.72 7.59 13.37
N LEU A 113 -17.57 8.20 13.60
CA LEU A 113 -16.84 8.12 14.87
C LEU A 113 -16.36 9.51 15.29
N THR A 114 -16.50 9.82 16.58
CA THR A 114 -15.94 11.02 17.19
C THR A 114 -14.64 10.65 17.91
N LEU A 115 -13.54 11.28 17.51
CA LEU A 115 -12.19 11.05 18.01
C LEU A 115 -11.71 12.28 18.79
N THR A 116 -11.48 12.08 20.09
CA THR A 116 -10.86 13.08 20.96
C THR A 116 -9.35 12.88 21.10
N GLU A 117 -8.89 11.63 20.93
CA GLU A 117 -7.48 11.25 20.92
C GLU A 117 -7.16 10.54 19.60
N TYR A 118 -6.12 10.96 18.90
CA TYR A 118 -5.68 10.34 17.64
C TYR A 118 -4.23 10.71 17.33
N GLU A 119 -3.62 9.92 16.47
CA GLU A 119 -2.32 10.19 15.90
C GLU A 119 -2.45 10.58 14.43
N LEU A 120 -1.76 11.65 14.02
CA LEU A 120 -1.65 12.05 12.62
C LEU A 120 -0.43 11.39 11.99
N LEU A 121 -0.66 10.50 11.03
CA LEU A 121 0.41 9.84 10.30
C LEU A 121 0.85 10.74 9.14
N LYS A 122 2.16 11.01 9.09
CA LYS A 122 2.76 11.84 8.04
C LYS A 122 3.72 11.03 7.17
N GLY A 123 3.67 11.27 5.87
CA GLY A 123 4.61 10.74 4.90
C GLY A 123 5.99 11.40 5.00
N LYS A 124 6.94 10.87 4.21
CA LYS A 124 8.33 11.36 4.20
C LYS A 124 8.48 12.83 3.82
N LYS A 125 7.50 13.42 3.12
CA LYS A 125 7.52 14.84 2.74
C LYS A 125 6.64 15.70 3.66
N GLY A 126 6.21 15.15 4.80
CA GLY A 126 5.32 15.81 5.75
C GLY A 126 3.84 15.79 5.35
N GLU A 127 3.48 15.14 4.24
CA GLU A 127 2.08 15.05 3.79
C GLU A 127 1.24 14.19 4.74
N LEU A 128 -0.02 14.53 4.97
CA LEU A 128 -0.89 13.73 5.84
C LEU A 128 -1.29 12.44 5.10
N THR A 129 -0.91 11.27 5.64
CA THR A 129 -1.19 9.97 5.02
C THR A 129 -2.30 9.21 5.70
N GLY A 130 -2.60 9.53 6.96
CA GLY A 130 -3.72 8.95 7.68
C GLY A 130 -3.93 9.53 9.07
N ILE A 131 -5.04 9.14 9.69
CA ILE A 131 -5.39 9.44 11.07
C ILE A 131 -5.56 8.08 11.76
N LYS A 132 -4.90 7.86 12.90
CA LYS A 132 -4.94 6.59 13.63
C LYS A 132 -5.59 6.77 14.99
N HIS A 133 -6.50 5.86 15.34
CA HIS A 133 -7.11 5.77 16.66
C HIS A 133 -7.26 4.30 17.05
N GLY A 134 -6.48 3.85 18.03
CA GLY A 134 -6.42 2.44 18.39
C GLY A 134 -5.97 1.57 17.21
N ASN A 135 -6.80 0.59 16.83
CA ASN A 135 -6.60 -0.28 15.67
C ASN A 135 -7.26 0.23 14.39
N LYS A 136 -7.88 1.42 14.40
CA LYS A 136 -8.52 2.01 13.21
C LYS A 136 -7.59 3.00 12.53
N LEU A 137 -7.42 2.83 11.21
CA LEU A 137 -6.60 3.69 10.36
C LEU A 137 -7.48 4.35 9.29
N PHE A 138 -7.67 5.66 9.38
CA PHE A 138 -8.38 6.44 8.37
C PHE A 138 -7.39 6.97 7.33
N HIS A 139 -7.46 6.43 6.11
CA HIS A 139 -6.58 6.79 5.02
C HIS A 139 -6.94 8.18 4.48
N VAL A 140 -5.94 9.06 4.41
CA VAL A 140 -6.05 10.36 3.72
C VAL A 140 -5.46 10.23 2.32
N HIS A 141 -6.29 10.45 1.30
CA HIS A 141 -5.85 10.43 -0.08
C HIS A 141 -5.09 11.71 -0.47
N LYS A 142 -4.39 11.67 -1.61
CA LYS A 142 -3.62 12.82 -2.10
C LYS A 142 -4.53 14.01 -2.45
N GLU A 143 -5.78 13.74 -2.83
CA GLU A 143 -6.78 14.76 -3.15
C GLU A 143 -7.33 15.46 -1.90
N ASP A 144 -7.14 14.85 -0.73
CA ASP A 144 -7.72 15.26 0.55
C ASP A 144 -6.68 15.92 1.48
N GLN A 145 -5.57 16.43 0.93
CA GLN A 145 -4.48 17.00 1.73
C GLN A 145 -4.87 18.30 2.45
N GLU A 146 -5.93 18.98 2.03
CA GLU A 146 -6.51 20.13 2.75
C GLU A 146 -6.94 19.78 4.18
N LEU A 147 -7.17 18.49 4.48
CA LEU A 147 -7.37 18.01 5.85
C LEU A 147 -6.21 18.36 6.78
N SER A 148 -4.98 18.47 6.27
CA SER A 148 -3.81 18.82 7.08
C SER A 148 -3.86 20.26 7.61
N ASP A 149 -4.59 21.16 6.95
CA ASP A 149 -4.78 22.54 7.39
C ASP A 149 -5.99 22.69 8.34
N ILE A 150 -6.97 21.80 8.22
CA ILE A 150 -8.22 21.82 8.98
C ILE A 150 -8.04 21.16 10.36
N ILE A 151 -7.27 20.08 10.44
CA ILE A 151 -7.06 19.32 11.67
C ILE A 151 -6.00 20.01 12.54
N LYS A 152 -6.44 20.55 13.68
CA LYS A 152 -5.55 21.15 14.68
C LYS A 152 -5.17 20.12 15.75
N PRO A 153 -3.93 20.15 16.28
CA PRO A 153 -3.56 19.30 17.40
C PRO A 153 -4.53 19.44 18.57
N GLY A 154 -5.04 18.31 19.09
CA GLY A 154 -5.98 18.26 20.21
C GLY A 154 -7.42 18.65 19.87
N ALA A 155 -7.75 18.90 18.59
CA ALA A 155 -9.13 19.14 18.18
C ALA A 155 -9.93 17.85 18.10
N GLU A 156 -11.18 17.86 18.54
CA GLU A 156 -12.11 16.76 18.31
C GLU A 156 -12.42 16.60 16.81
N LEU A 157 -12.41 15.36 16.33
CA LEU A 157 -12.72 15.02 14.94
C LEU A 157 -13.97 14.14 14.89
N GLU A 158 -14.98 14.53 14.12
CA GLU A 158 -16.06 13.63 13.72
C GLU A 158 -15.76 13.13 12.30
N ILE A 159 -15.52 11.82 12.15
CA ILE A 159 -15.15 11.21 10.88
C ILE A 159 -16.24 10.24 10.45
N THR A 160 -16.82 10.46 9.27
CA THR A 160 -17.61 9.45 8.56
C THR A 160 -16.72 8.79 7.51
N ALA A 161 -16.55 7.48 7.58
CA ALA A 161 -15.66 6.74 6.69
C ALA A 161 -16.24 5.37 6.33
N VAL A 162 -15.81 4.85 5.17
CA VAL A 162 -16.18 3.51 4.70
C VAL A 162 -15.03 2.56 5.01
N LYS A 163 -15.32 1.45 5.71
CA LYS A 163 -14.34 0.40 5.96
C LYS A 163 -13.86 -0.19 4.63
N ARG A 164 -12.54 -0.35 4.48
CA ARG A 164 -11.97 -1.05 3.35
C ARG A 164 -12.30 -2.54 3.49
N MET A 165 -13.06 -3.04 2.52
CA MET A 165 -13.49 -4.44 2.46
C MET A 165 -12.79 -5.23 1.34
N ASP A 166 -12.01 -4.56 0.47
CA ASP A 166 -11.32 -5.23 -0.63
C ASP A 166 -10.40 -6.35 -0.11
N ASP A 167 -10.54 -7.56 -0.67
CA ASP A 167 -9.68 -8.68 -0.29
C ASP A 167 -8.28 -8.52 -0.89
N GLY A 168 -7.30 -9.19 -0.30
CA GLY A 168 -5.94 -9.25 -0.83
C GLY A 168 -4.96 -8.23 -0.24
N PHE A 169 -5.45 -7.21 0.47
CA PHE A 169 -4.61 -6.25 1.19
C PHE A 169 -4.11 -6.81 2.52
N VAL A 170 -2.90 -6.41 2.92
CA VAL A 170 -2.34 -6.71 4.24
C VAL A 170 -1.77 -5.43 4.82
N ASN A 171 -2.26 -5.02 6.00
CA ASN A 171 -1.71 -3.89 6.74
C ASN A 171 -0.63 -4.38 7.71
N GLU A 172 0.50 -3.68 7.82
CA GLU A 172 1.64 -4.10 8.66
C GLU A 172 1.33 -4.17 10.16
N HIS A 173 0.36 -3.37 10.63
CA HIS A 173 -0.05 -3.32 12.03
C HIS A 173 -1.36 -4.05 12.27
N ASN A 174 -1.92 -4.74 11.26
CA ASN A 174 -3.26 -5.31 11.29
C ASN A 174 -4.37 -4.27 11.61
N ASP A 175 -4.16 -3.01 11.20
CA ASP A 175 -5.16 -1.97 11.39
C ASP A 175 -6.39 -2.22 10.49
N GLU A 176 -7.58 -1.89 11.01
CA GLU A 176 -8.80 -1.76 10.23
C GLU A 176 -8.72 -0.46 9.43
N VAL A 177 -8.59 -0.57 8.10
CA VAL A 177 -8.41 0.60 7.23
C VAL A 177 -9.77 1.14 6.80
N PHE A 178 -9.94 2.45 6.86
CA PHE A 178 -11.13 3.18 6.48
C PHE A 178 -10.78 4.27 5.45
N HIS A 179 -11.66 4.49 4.47
CA HIS A 179 -11.57 5.61 3.54
C HIS A 179 -12.52 6.73 3.99
N ILE A 180 -11.97 7.90 4.27
CA ILE A 180 -12.74 9.06 4.75
C ILE A 180 -13.75 9.48 3.68
N LYS A 181 -15.01 9.69 4.08
CA LYS A 181 -16.04 10.33 3.25
C LYS A 181 -16.30 11.75 3.69
N LYS A 182 -16.30 11.97 5.01
CA LYS A 182 -16.54 13.26 5.63
C LYS A 182 -15.70 13.39 6.89
N LEU A 183 -15.20 14.58 7.16
CA LEU A 183 -14.54 14.93 8.42
C LEU A 183 -15.05 16.28 8.88
N SER A 184 -15.47 16.39 10.14
CA SER A 184 -15.87 17.64 10.76
C SER A 184 -14.98 17.92 11.97
N THR A 185 -14.51 19.16 12.15
CA THR A 185 -13.74 19.57 13.33
C THR A 185 -13.82 21.08 13.52
N ASN A 186 -13.94 21.55 14.78
CA ASN A 186 -14.00 22.98 15.12
C ASN A 186 -15.05 23.78 14.31
N GLY A 187 -16.19 23.16 13.99
CA GLY A 187 -17.24 23.78 13.16
C GLY A 187 -16.93 23.86 11.66
N LEU A 188 -15.78 23.34 11.21
CA LEU A 188 -15.45 23.17 9.79
C LEU A 188 -15.85 21.76 9.34
N GLU A 189 -16.36 21.67 8.12
CA GLU A 189 -16.76 20.42 7.48
C GLU A 189 -15.95 20.22 6.20
N TYR A 190 -15.42 19.02 6.04
CA TYR A 190 -14.73 18.54 4.86
C TYR A 190 -15.43 17.31 4.28
N LYS A 191 -15.55 17.26 2.95
CA LYS A 191 -16.03 16.08 2.21
C LYS A 191 -14.91 15.59 1.31
N SER A 192 -14.57 14.31 1.43
CA SER A 192 -13.57 13.69 0.57
C SER A 192 -14.03 13.75 -0.88
N LYS A 193 -13.07 13.94 -1.77
CA LYS A 193 -13.32 14.00 -3.22
C LYS A 193 -13.46 12.61 -3.85
N LYS A 194 -13.42 11.55 -3.05
CA LYS A 194 -13.35 10.15 -3.47
C LYS A 194 -14.49 9.29 -2.94
#